data_AF-A0AAD5KVE9-F1
#
_entry.id   AF-A0AAD5KVE9-F1
#
_cell.length_a   1.000
_cell.length_b   1.000
_cell.length_c   1.000
_cell.angle_alpha   90.00
_cell.angle_beta   90.00
_cell.angle_gamma   90.00
#
_symmetry.space_group_name_H-M   'P 1'
#
loop_
_entity.id
_entity.type
_entity.pdbx_description
1 polymer ?
#
loop_
_entity_poly.entity_id
_entity_poly.type
_entity_poly.pdbx_seq_one_letter_code
_entity_poly.pdbx_strand_id
1 'polypeptide(L)'
;MVPFLSRLHGQAHSWPCQILHFGHWRDGSAGTLGEEQEQVFSTFSSYSNSTKTMGAANRRDFLTGAMFYWNGRKEKGMARTLTRRMLIAMYRVQFYHERLNKLLSAKKIKLSELPVIQASISSVAASCKWRTKLRRKQTLLKAKAITVMNDINDLANVMVTEQNFLDGVFPWDSNQNVSFKDNFKLVDCWMLFKRNTEQILQCKLEMSQFITTISEDILSMQHEIRNYNSTDEFSFSVSNCPMNISVFQQSEIVIKMQEVKRLEMLLSDSLALKQYFYEENLDDDDLVFEDDCMDDYIDGGGDGDKDDLCDEIECSSDDEF
;
A
#
# COMPACT_ATOMS: atom_id res chain seq x y z
N MET A 1 16.59 3.17 -2.58
CA MET A 1 15.38 3.17 -1.73
C MET A 1 15.80 2.87 -0.31
N VAL A 2 15.33 3.63 0.69
CA VAL A 2 15.64 3.37 2.11
C VAL A 2 14.62 2.34 2.62
N PRO A 3 15.05 1.22 3.23
CA PRO A 3 14.12 0.23 3.75
C PRO A 3 13.25 0.83 4.86
N PHE A 4 11.99 0.40 4.91
CA PHE A 4 11.01 0.80 5.90
C PHE A 4 10.24 -0.43 6.41
N LEU A 5 9.64 -0.32 7.59
CA LEU A 5 8.79 -1.33 8.19
C LEU A 5 7.40 -1.25 7.56
N SER A 6 6.83 -2.42 7.26
CA SER A 6 5.44 -2.53 6.85
C SER A 6 4.49 -2.05 7.96
N ARG A 7 3.23 -1.80 7.61
CA ARG A 7 2.24 -1.23 8.52
C ARG A 7 1.97 -2.18 9.69
N LEU A 8 1.68 -3.45 9.44
CA LEU A 8 1.44 -4.43 10.51
C LEU A 8 2.71 -4.70 11.31
N HIS A 9 3.83 -4.99 10.64
CA HIS A 9 5.08 -5.29 11.35
C HIS A 9 5.53 -4.09 12.19
N GLY A 10 5.39 -2.89 11.63
CA GLY A 10 5.71 -1.65 12.28
C GLY A 10 4.95 -1.43 13.59
N GLN A 11 3.66 -1.76 13.65
CA GLN A 11 2.86 -1.57 14.87
C GLN A 11 3.40 -2.38 16.06
N ALA A 12 4.06 -3.51 15.81
CA ALA A 12 4.71 -4.31 16.83
C ALA A 12 6.01 -3.67 17.39
N HIS A 13 6.52 -2.61 16.77
CA HIS A 13 7.71 -1.90 17.24
C HIS A 13 7.36 -0.77 18.19
N SER A 14 8.30 -0.42 19.07
CA SER A 14 8.19 0.76 19.93
C SER A 14 8.11 2.07 19.10
N TRP A 15 7.37 3.07 19.59
CA TRP A 15 7.18 4.38 18.94
C TRP A 15 8.45 5.00 18.31
N PRO A 16 9.65 5.00 18.94
CA PRO A 16 10.86 5.53 18.30
C PRO A 16 11.25 4.82 17.00
N CYS A 17 11.05 3.50 16.94
CA CYS A 17 11.26 2.73 15.72
C CYS A 17 10.20 3.04 14.67
N GLN A 18 8.96 3.28 15.10
CA GLN A 18 7.88 3.68 14.20
C GLN A 18 8.20 5.01 13.50
N ILE A 19 8.58 6.03 14.26
CA ILE A 19 9.00 7.36 13.74
C ILE A 19 10.13 7.24 12.71
N LEU A 20 11.13 6.40 13.01
CA LEU A 20 12.33 6.31 12.19
C LEU A 20 12.16 5.44 10.95
N HIS A 21 11.26 4.45 10.98
CA HIS A 21 11.26 3.38 9.99
C HIS A 21 9.88 3.09 9.39
N PHE A 22 8.77 3.68 9.81
CA PHE A 22 7.47 3.44 9.15
C PHE A 22 7.43 3.95 7.72
N GLY A 23 6.79 3.18 6.85
CA GLY A 23 6.57 3.55 5.45
C GLY A 23 5.84 4.88 5.29
N HIS A 24 4.73 5.11 6.00
CA HIS A 24 3.97 6.37 5.84
C HIS A 24 4.66 7.60 6.44
N TRP A 25 5.74 7.43 7.19
CA TRP A 25 6.62 8.52 7.64
C TRP A 25 7.74 8.84 6.64
N ARG A 26 7.88 8.07 5.56
CA ARG A 26 8.85 8.30 4.48
C ARG A 26 8.22 9.07 3.33
N ASP A 27 8.97 10.03 2.82
CA ASP A 27 8.63 10.70 1.57
C ASP A 27 8.76 9.75 0.39
N GLY A 28 7.82 9.78 -0.56
CA GLY A 28 7.80 8.92 -1.74
C GLY A 28 7.16 7.54 -1.52
N SER A 29 6.70 7.21 -0.31
CA SER A 29 6.07 5.92 -0.02
C SER A 29 4.59 5.85 -0.41
N ALA A 30 3.94 6.97 -0.75
CA ALA A 30 2.49 7.03 -0.96
C ALA A 30 1.69 6.31 0.16
N GLY A 31 0.50 5.81 -0.15
CA GLY A 31 -0.37 5.08 0.79
C GLY A 31 -0.04 3.58 0.88
N THR A 32 1.20 3.18 0.60
CA THR A 32 1.65 1.77 0.65
C THR A 32 1.53 1.18 2.04
N LEU A 33 1.21 -0.12 2.10
CA LEU A 33 1.23 -0.86 3.37
C LEU A 33 2.64 -1.36 3.71
N GLY A 34 3.54 -1.45 2.72
CA GLY A 34 4.85 -2.06 2.87
C GLY A 34 4.82 -3.59 2.94
N GLU A 35 3.69 -4.21 2.62
CA GLU A 35 3.45 -5.66 2.65
C GLU A 35 3.35 -6.25 1.25
N GLU A 36 3.37 -5.40 0.22
CA GLU A 36 3.20 -5.79 -1.17
C GLU A 36 4.28 -6.81 -1.60
N GLN A 37 5.49 -6.68 -1.05
CA GLN A 37 6.57 -7.63 -1.26
C GLN A 37 6.29 -8.99 -0.59
N GLU A 38 5.75 -8.98 0.63
CA GLU A 38 5.44 -10.19 1.39
C GLU A 38 4.30 -10.98 0.75
N GLN A 39 3.30 -10.29 0.16
CA GLN A 39 2.22 -10.92 -0.60
C GLN A 39 2.73 -11.69 -1.83
N VAL A 40 3.70 -11.12 -2.55
CA VAL A 40 4.37 -11.78 -3.68
C VAL A 40 5.12 -13.02 -3.20
N PHE A 41 5.86 -12.90 -2.09
CA PHE A 41 6.60 -14.01 -1.52
C PHE A 41 5.71 -15.15 -1.01
N SER A 42 4.56 -14.83 -0.41
CA SER A 42 3.57 -15.81 0.00
C SER A 42 3.09 -16.63 -1.20
N THR A 43 2.73 -15.95 -2.30
CA THR A 43 2.31 -16.60 -3.54
C THR A 43 3.40 -17.51 -4.10
N PHE A 44 4.64 -17.03 -4.21
CA PHE A 44 5.73 -17.82 -4.80
C PHE A 44 6.23 -18.94 -3.89
N SER A 45 6.06 -18.80 -2.57
CA SER A 45 6.35 -19.85 -1.62
C SER A 45 5.44 -21.07 -1.84
N SER A 46 4.16 -20.85 -2.16
CA SER A 46 3.22 -21.95 -2.43
C SER A 46 3.65 -22.78 -3.65
N TYR A 47 4.21 -22.15 -4.69
CA TYR A 47 4.74 -22.85 -5.85
C TYR A 47 5.89 -23.80 -5.50
N SER A 48 6.66 -23.50 -4.45
CA SER A 48 7.72 -24.39 -3.96
C SER A 48 7.15 -25.73 -3.49
N ASN A 49 6.00 -25.71 -2.81
CA ASN A 49 5.33 -26.92 -2.35
C ASN A 49 4.83 -27.76 -3.53
N SER A 50 4.20 -27.11 -4.52
CA SER A 50 3.67 -27.80 -5.71
C SER A 50 4.76 -28.38 -6.61
N THR A 51 5.92 -27.71 -6.71
CA THR A 51 7.01 -28.11 -7.62
C THR A 51 8.05 -29.05 -7.01
N LYS A 52 7.98 -29.30 -5.69
CA LYS A 52 8.96 -30.09 -4.94
C LYS A 52 9.17 -31.49 -5.50
N THR A 53 8.08 -32.16 -5.87
CA THR A 53 8.08 -33.55 -6.37
C THR A 53 8.15 -33.65 -7.89
N MET A 54 8.12 -32.51 -8.60
CA MET A 54 8.19 -32.47 -10.05
C MET A 54 9.62 -32.71 -10.56
N GLY A 55 9.73 -33.41 -11.70
CA GLY A 55 10.96 -33.48 -12.48
C GLY A 55 11.38 -32.10 -13.02
N ALA A 56 12.66 -31.96 -13.38
CA ALA A 56 13.24 -30.67 -13.76
C ALA A 56 12.58 -30.00 -14.99
N ALA A 57 12.10 -30.79 -15.96
CA ALA A 57 11.36 -30.27 -17.11
C ALA A 57 10.01 -29.68 -16.67
N ASN A 58 9.15 -30.51 -16.06
CA ASN A 58 7.83 -30.10 -15.57
C ASN A 58 7.89 -28.91 -14.60
N ARG A 59 8.90 -28.85 -13.73
CA ARG A 59 9.10 -27.72 -12.84
C ARG A 59 9.32 -26.41 -13.59
N ARG A 60 10.13 -26.42 -14.65
CA ARG A 60 10.41 -25.22 -15.46
C ARG A 60 9.16 -24.76 -16.21
N ASP A 61 8.43 -25.69 -16.80
CA ASP A 61 7.20 -25.37 -17.54
C ASP A 61 6.12 -24.82 -16.60
N PHE A 62 5.95 -25.44 -15.42
CA PHE A 62 5.03 -24.96 -14.39
C PHE A 62 5.36 -23.55 -13.92
N LEU A 63 6.61 -23.29 -13.53
CA LEU A 63 7.02 -21.97 -13.05
C LEU A 63 6.85 -20.90 -14.14
N THR A 64 7.18 -21.25 -15.38
CA THR A 64 7.00 -20.35 -16.53
C THR A 64 5.53 -20.00 -16.73
N GLY A 65 4.65 -21.00 -16.77
CA GLY A 65 3.20 -20.80 -16.87
C GLY A 65 2.62 -20.01 -15.70
N ALA A 66 3.07 -20.29 -14.47
CA ALA A 66 2.63 -19.56 -13.28
C ALA A 66 3.05 -18.08 -13.32
N MET A 67 4.25 -17.76 -13.81
CA MET A 67 4.68 -16.37 -13.99
C MET A 67 3.88 -15.65 -15.09
N PHE A 68 3.60 -16.31 -16.21
CA PHE A 68 2.75 -15.75 -17.26
C PHE A 68 1.33 -15.47 -16.74
N TYR A 69 0.74 -16.42 -16.02
CA TYR A 69 -0.57 -16.24 -15.41
C TYR A 69 -0.59 -15.08 -14.42
N TRP A 70 0.42 -15.00 -13.54
CA TRP A 70 0.54 -13.91 -12.57
C TRP A 70 0.64 -12.54 -13.24
N ASN A 71 1.44 -12.43 -14.29
CA ASN A 71 1.59 -11.20 -15.05
C ASN A 71 0.29 -10.82 -15.78
N GLY A 72 -0.35 -11.77 -16.46
CA GLY A 72 -1.63 -11.55 -17.15
C GLY A 72 -2.74 -11.12 -16.20
N ARG A 73 -2.80 -11.71 -15.00
CA ARG A 73 -3.75 -11.30 -13.95
C ARG A 73 -3.48 -9.86 -13.48
N LYS A 74 -2.21 -9.50 -13.27
CA LYS A 74 -1.82 -8.14 -12.86
C LYS A 74 -2.18 -7.10 -13.91
N GLU A 75 -1.89 -7.40 -15.17
CA GLU A 75 -2.19 -6.52 -16.29
C GLU A 75 -3.70 -6.31 -16.42
N LYS A 76 -4.49 -7.39 -16.45
CA LYS A 76 -5.96 -7.33 -16.51
C LYS A 76 -6.56 -6.55 -15.33
N GLY A 77 -6.02 -6.72 -14.13
CA GLY A 77 -6.50 -6.06 -12.92
C GLY A 77 -5.93 -4.66 -12.67
N MET A 78 -5.01 -4.15 -13.50
CA MET A 78 -4.24 -2.96 -13.17
C MET A 78 -5.12 -1.72 -13.06
N ALA A 79 -5.90 -1.41 -14.09
CA ALA A 79 -6.78 -0.24 -14.10
C ALA A 79 -7.76 -0.24 -12.92
N ARG A 80 -8.37 -1.41 -12.64
CA ARG A 80 -9.29 -1.58 -11.51
C ARG A 80 -8.59 -1.36 -10.17
N THR A 81 -7.40 -1.94 -9.99
CA THR A 81 -6.60 -1.80 -8.77
C THR A 81 -6.21 -0.34 -8.53
N LEU A 82 -5.76 0.36 -9.57
CA LEU A 82 -5.40 1.78 -9.49
C LEU A 82 -6.59 2.66 -9.12
N THR A 83 -7.76 2.39 -9.71
CA THR A 83 -9.01 3.12 -9.42
C THR A 83 -9.43 2.91 -7.97
N ARG A 84 -9.48 1.65 -7.50
CA ARG A 84 -9.79 1.33 -6.09
C ARG A 84 -8.83 2.03 -5.12
N ARG A 85 -7.52 1.97 -5.39
CA ARG A 85 -6.50 2.65 -4.57
C ARG A 85 -6.70 4.16 -4.54
N MET A 86 -7.07 4.77 -5.67
CA MET A 86 -7.34 6.20 -5.75
C MET A 86 -8.57 6.57 -4.91
N LEU A 87 -9.69 5.85 -5.06
CA LEU A 87 -10.94 6.14 -4.35
C LEU A 87 -10.76 6.03 -2.83
N ILE A 88 -10.11 4.95 -2.37
CA ILE A 88 -9.74 4.79 -0.95
C ILE A 88 -8.86 5.95 -0.48
N ALA A 89 -7.91 6.39 -1.30
CA ALA A 89 -7.06 7.52 -0.95
C ALA A 89 -7.83 8.85 -0.89
N MET A 90 -8.79 9.09 -1.79
CA MET A 90 -9.66 10.28 -1.78
C MET A 90 -10.46 10.37 -0.48
N TYR A 91 -11.13 9.27 -0.11
CA TYR A 91 -11.86 9.18 1.15
C TYR A 91 -10.94 9.43 2.36
N ARG A 92 -9.78 8.77 2.39
CA ARG A 92 -8.81 8.93 3.48
C ARG A 92 -8.26 10.35 3.56
N VAL A 93 -8.03 11.04 2.45
CA VAL A 93 -7.59 12.44 2.45
C VAL A 93 -8.62 13.31 3.16
N GLN A 94 -9.90 13.16 2.85
CA GLN A 94 -10.97 13.93 3.51
C GLN A 94 -11.01 13.62 5.01
N PHE A 95 -11.04 12.34 5.37
CA PHE A 95 -11.04 11.89 6.77
C PHE A 95 -9.85 12.44 7.57
N TYR A 96 -8.62 12.30 7.06
CA TYR A 96 -7.43 12.79 7.76
C TYR A 96 -7.34 14.32 7.76
N HIS A 97 -7.87 15.00 6.75
CA HIS A 97 -7.94 16.46 6.72
C HIS A 97 -8.85 16.99 7.86
N GLU A 98 -10.05 16.44 8.01
CA GLU A 98 -10.96 16.82 9.09
C GLU A 98 -10.37 16.51 10.46
N ARG A 99 -9.82 15.30 10.62
CA ARG A 99 -9.17 14.89 11.87
C ARG A 99 -7.98 15.80 12.20
N LEU A 100 -7.16 16.16 11.23
CA LEU A 100 -6.03 17.08 11.41
C LEU A 100 -6.52 18.46 11.84
N ASN A 101 -7.57 18.99 11.20
CA ASN A 101 -8.14 20.30 11.58
C ASN A 101 -8.71 20.29 13.01
N LYS A 102 -9.34 19.20 13.44
CA LYS A 102 -9.78 19.03 14.83
C LYS A 102 -8.59 19.06 15.80
N LEU A 103 -7.51 18.32 15.50
CA LEU A 103 -6.31 18.28 16.34
C LEU A 103 -5.56 19.62 16.39
N LEU A 104 -5.42 20.31 15.25
CA LEU A 104 -4.81 21.63 15.17
C LEU A 104 -5.62 22.67 15.98
N SER A 105 -6.95 22.66 15.84
CA SER A 105 -7.84 23.55 16.58
C SER A 105 -7.77 23.32 18.09
N ALA A 106 -7.80 22.06 18.52
CA ALA A 106 -7.69 21.69 19.93
C ALA A 106 -6.37 22.17 20.55
N LYS A 107 -5.27 22.07 19.79
CA LYS A 107 -3.94 22.47 20.26
C LYS A 107 -3.58 23.93 20.00
N LYS A 108 -4.41 24.66 19.24
CA LYS A 108 -4.13 26.04 18.78
C LYS A 108 -2.80 26.17 18.03
N ILE A 109 -2.46 25.14 17.25
CA ILE A 109 -1.22 25.07 16.46
C ILE A 109 -1.54 25.36 14.99
N LYS A 110 -0.63 26.05 14.29
CA LYS A 110 -0.74 26.28 12.85
C LYS A 110 -0.06 25.14 12.06
N LEU A 111 -0.56 24.87 10.85
CA LEU A 111 0.01 23.85 9.95
C LEU A 111 1.51 24.07 9.68
N SER A 112 1.98 25.32 9.65
CA SER A 112 3.39 25.69 9.43
C SER A 112 4.34 25.22 10.55
N GLU A 113 3.82 24.89 11.73
CA GLU A 113 4.62 24.47 12.88
C GLU A 113 4.85 22.95 12.90
N LEU A 114 4.08 22.16 12.14
CA LEU A 114 4.18 20.70 12.10
C LEU A 114 5.55 20.16 11.67
N PRO A 115 6.25 20.73 10.66
CA PRO A 115 7.59 20.27 10.30
C PRO A 115 8.61 20.41 11.45
N VAL A 116 8.48 21.46 12.26
CA VAL A 116 9.36 21.68 13.42
C VAL A 116 9.09 20.62 14.50
N ILE A 117 7.82 20.31 14.74
CA ILE A 117 7.41 19.27 15.69
C ILE A 117 7.90 17.89 15.21
N GLN A 118 7.75 17.58 13.91
CA GLN A 118 8.25 16.34 13.32
C GLN A 118 9.77 16.22 13.48
N ALA A 119 10.53 17.28 13.21
CA ALA A 119 11.98 17.29 13.37
C ALA A 119 12.41 17.06 14.82
N SER A 120 11.71 17.69 15.77
CA SER A 120 11.93 17.50 17.20
C SER A 120 11.72 16.04 17.62
N ILE A 121 10.56 15.47 17.28
CA ILE A 121 10.21 14.06 17.57
C ILE A 121 11.24 13.09 16.94
N SER A 122 11.64 13.35 15.69
CA SER A 122 12.62 12.51 14.98
C SER A 122 14.00 12.57 15.63
N SER A 123 14.43 13.75 16.11
CA SER A 123 15.70 13.91 16.82
C SER A 123 15.74 13.13 18.14
N VAL A 124 14.62 13.11 18.88
CA VAL A 124 14.45 12.34 20.11
C VAL A 124 14.54 10.84 19.80
N ALA A 125 13.85 10.37 18.76
CA ALA A 125 13.88 8.97 18.34
C ALA A 125 15.29 8.52 17.87
N ALA A 126 16.03 9.40 17.21
CA ALA A 126 17.40 9.15 16.74
C ALA A 126 18.42 9.05 17.90
N SER A 127 18.16 9.69 19.04
CA SER A 127 19.06 9.69 20.21
C SER A 127 19.13 8.30 20.90
N CYS A 128 20.11 7.50 20.45
CA CYS A 128 20.29 6.06 20.68
C CYS A 128 20.53 5.60 22.14
N LYS A 129 20.89 6.46 23.10
CA LYS A 129 21.18 6.03 24.50
C LYS A 129 19.95 5.52 25.27
N TRP A 130 18.74 5.86 24.84
CA TRP A 130 17.51 5.45 25.51
C TRP A 130 17.00 4.06 25.08
N ARG A 131 17.26 3.58 23.86
CA ARG A 131 16.74 2.28 23.38
C ARG A 131 17.22 1.09 24.24
N THR A 132 18.47 1.11 24.71
CA THR A 132 19.07 0.06 25.57
C THR A 132 18.72 0.24 27.05
N LYS A 133 18.53 1.49 27.50
CA LYS A 133 18.20 1.82 28.90
C LYS A 133 16.71 1.62 29.19
N LEU A 134 15.82 1.93 28.23
CA LEU A 134 14.36 1.87 28.37
C LEU A 134 13.85 0.44 28.51
N ARG A 135 14.35 -0.53 27.72
CA ARG A 135 13.95 -1.95 27.87
C ARG A 135 14.22 -2.52 29.27
N ARG A 136 15.36 -2.17 29.88
CA ARG A 136 15.70 -2.60 31.26
C ARG A 136 14.99 -1.78 32.33
N LYS A 137 14.61 -0.56 32.01
CA LYS A 137 13.98 0.37 32.95
C LYS A 137 12.46 0.23 32.98
N GLN A 138 11.78 -0.04 31.88
CA GLN A 138 10.32 -0.01 31.77
C GLN A 138 9.64 -1.09 32.64
N THR A 139 10.20 -2.30 32.69
CA THR A 139 9.75 -3.38 33.59
C THR A 139 9.99 -3.06 35.07
N LEU A 140 11.08 -2.36 35.39
CA LEU A 140 11.41 -1.95 36.75
C LEU A 140 10.71 -0.64 37.17
N LEU A 141 10.30 0.20 36.21
CA LEU A 141 9.71 1.51 36.41
C LEU A 141 8.21 1.46 36.57
N LYS A 142 7.46 0.58 35.89
CA LYS A 142 6.01 0.46 36.15
C LYS A 142 5.74 0.14 37.63
N ALA A 143 6.45 -0.86 38.18
CA ALA A 143 6.35 -1.24 39.59
C ALA A 143 6.82 -0.13 40.56
N LYS A 144 7.87 0.62 40.21
CA LYS A 144 8.40 1.72 41.05
C LYS A 144 7.66 3.04 40.88
N ALA A 145 7.00 3.25 39.74
CA ALA A 145 6.26 4.48 39.45
C ALA A 145 5.08 4.60 40.39
N ILE A 146 4.37 3.51 40.69
CA ILE A 146 3.26 3.52 41.65
C ILE A 146 3.76 4.00 43.03
N THR A 147 4.87 3.44 43.52
CA THR A 147 5.46 3.85 44.81
C THR A 147 5.91 5.31 44.79
N VAL A 148 6.61 5.74 43.75
CA VAL A 148 7.13 7.10 43.63
C VAL A 148 6.00 8.12 43.42
N MET A 149 4.92 7.77 42.72
CA MET A 149 3.73 8.62 42.58
C MET A 149 3.06 8.84 43.94
N ASN A 150 2.92 7.78 44.74
CA ASN A 150 2.39 7.90 46.11
C ASN A 150 3.31 8.76 46.99
N ASP A 151 4.62 8.52 46.96
CA ASP A 151 5.59 9.31 47.74
C ASP A 151 5.55 10.81 47.34
N ILE A 152 5.39 11.12 46.05
CA ILE A 152 5.27 12.51 45.57
C ILE A 152 3.95 13.13 46.03
N ASN A 153 2.84 12.40 45.97
CA ASN A 153 1.53 12.88 46.44
C ASN A 153 1.53 13.10 47.96
N ASP A 154 2.30 12.33 48.71
CA ASP A 154 2.44 12.46 50.16
C ASP A 154 3.39 13.62 50.56
N LEU A 155 4.44 13.86 49.79
CA LEU A 155 5.48 14.87 50.07
C LEU A 155 5.19 16.25 49.46
N ALA A 156 4.54 16.28 48.31
CA ALA A 156 4.15 17.48 47.61
C ALA A 156 2.63 17.53 47.57
N ASN A 157 2.03 18.68 47.87
CA ASN A 157 0.58 18.88 47.86
C ASN A 157 0.03 18.98 46.41
N VAL A 158 0.43 18.03 45.56
CA VAL A 158 0.26 18.00 44.11
C VAL A 158 -0.16 16.58 43.74
N MET A 159 -1.26 16.42 43.01
CA MET A 159 -1.79 15.11 42.63
C MET A 159 -1.21 14.65 41.29
N VAL A 160 -0.26 13.71 41.34
CA VAL A 160 0.30 12.98 40.19
C VAL A 160 -0.48 11.68 40.01
N THR A 161 -1.08 11.52 38.83
CA THR A 161 -1.86 10.33 38.46
C THR A 161 -1.05 9.39 37.56
N GLU A 162 -1.51 8.15 37.42
CA GLU A 162 -0.94 7.20 36.44
C GLU A 162 -1.01 7.76 35.02
N GLN A 163 -2.07 8.51 34.70
CA GLN A 163 -2.21 9.17 33.41
C GLN A 163 -1.10 10.20 33.15
N ASN A 164 -0.66 10.95 34.17
CA ASN A 164 0.49 11.87 34.04
C ASN A 164 1.78 11.13 33.72
N PHE A 165 1.97 9.93 34.29
CA PHE A 165 3.11 9.08 33.99
C PHE A 165 3.07 8.52 32.57
N LEU A 166 1.89 8.08 32.11
CA LEU A 166 1.69 7.55 30.75
C LEU A 166 1.86 8.64 29.68
N ASP A 167 1.37 9.84 29.94
CA ASP A 167 1.43 10.97 29.01
C ASP A 167 2.76 11.72 29.07
N GLY A 168 3.54 11.51 30.14
CA GLY A 168 4.83 12.16 30.38
C GLY A 168 4.70 13.66 30.65
N VAL A 169 3.54 14.12 31.12
CA VAL A 169 3.24 15.52 31.43
C VAL A 169 2.92 15.62 32.91
N PHE A 170 3.78 16.27 33.67
CA PHE A 170 3.63 16.40 35.12
C PHE A 170 3.12 17.77 35.53
N PRO A 171 2.48 17.90 36.71
CA PRO A 171 1.86 19.16 37.15
C PRO A 171 2.83 20.34 37.30
N TRP A 172 4.14 20.09 37.38
CA TRP A 172 5.19 21.10 37.48
C TRP A 172 5.86 21.44 36.14
N ASP A 173 5.48 20.80 35.03
CA ASP A 173 6.00 21.16 33.71
C ASP A 173 5.38 22.49 33.27
N SER A 174 6.19 23.55 33.28
CA SER A 174 5.79 24.93 32.98
C SER A 174 5.60 25.20 31.47
N ASN A 175 5.99 24.27 30.62
CA ASN A 175 5.82 24.34 29.17
C ASN A 175 4.61 23.52 28.74
N GLN A 176 3.48 24.20 28.58
CA GLN A 176 2.29 23.81 27.81
C GLN A 176 2.08 22.28 27.66
N ASN A 177 1.31 21.69 28.59
CA ASN A 177 0.39 20.53 28.55
C ASN A 177 0.34 19.55 27.34
N VAL A 178 1.37 19.43 26.50
CA VAL A 178 1.29 18.70 25.25
C VAL A 178 2.13 17.44 25.35
N SER A 179 1.45 16.32 25.55
CA SER A 179 2.09 15.00 25.59
C SER A 179 2.86 14.73 24.30
N PHE A 180 4.04 14.11 24.44
CA PHE A 180 4.79 13.59 23.30
C PHE A 180 3.93 12.63 22.46
N LYS A 181 3.06 11.84 23.12
CA LYS A 181 2.11 10.93 22.47
C LYS A 181 1.13 11.69 21.58
N ASP A 182 0.65 12.84 22.03
CA ASP A 182 -0.26 13.66 21.25
C ASP A 182 0.45 14.41 20.13
N ASN A 183 1.73 14.74 20.29
CA ASN A 183 2.55 15.29 19.21
C ASN A 183 2.85 14.22 18.16
N PHE A 184 3.11 12.98 18.58
CA PHE A 184 3.20 11.86 17.67
C PHE A 184 1.88 11.70 16.89
N LYS A 185 0.73 11.59 17.57
CA LYS A 185 -0.59 11.40 16.90
C LYS A 185 -0.90 12.53 15.92
N LEU A 186 -0.57 13.77 16.28
CA LEU A 186 -0.74 14.93 15.40
C LEU A 186 0.11 14.80 14.13
N VAL A 187 1.41 14.52 14.30
CA VAL A 187 2.34 14.37 13.17
C VAL A 187 1.97 13.14 12.34
N ASP A 188 1.59 12.03 12.96
CA ASP A 188 1.16 10.80 12.28
C ASP A 188 -0.07 11.04 11.40
N CYS A 189 -1.09 11.73 11.93
CA CYS A 189 -2.27 12.13 11.17
C CYS A 189 -1.91 13.02 9.98
N TRP A 190 -0.99 13.98 10.17
CA TRP A 190 -0.51 14.83 9.08
C TRP A 190 0.29 14.05 8.03
N MET A 191 1.13 13.11 8.45
CA MET A 191 1.89 12.25 7.54
C MET A 191 0.96 11.36 6.72
N LEU A 192 -0.08 10.77 7.33
CA LEU A 192 -1.11 9.98 6.65
C LEU A 192 -1.90 10.82 5.64
N PHE A 193 -2.30 12.04 6.00
CA PHE A 193 -2.90 12.99 5.06
C PHE A 193 -1.98 13.21 3.85
N LYS A 194 -0.70 13.54 4.09
CA LYS A 194 0.29 13.76 3.03
C LYS A 194 0.48 12.52 2.13
N ARG A 195 0.54 11.32 2.73
CA ARG A 195 0.70 10.05 1.99
C ARG A 195 -0.48 9.71 1.10
N ASN A 196 -1.71 9.93 1.56
CA ASN A 196 -2.89 9.66 0.74
C ASN A 196 -3.03 10.69 -0.39
N THR A 197 -2.66 11.95 -0.16
CA THR A 197 -2.56 12.95 -1.25
C THR A 197 -1.54 12.53 -2.30
N GLU A 198 -0.37 12.04 -1.88
CA GLU A 198 0.64 11.49 -2.79
C GLU A 198 0.12 10.24 -3.54
N GLN A 199 -0.65 9.37 -2.87
CA GLN A 199 -1.26 8.19 -3.48
C GLN A 199 -2.21 8.55 -4.62
N ILE A 200 -3.02 9.61 -4.48
CA ILE A 200 -3.92 10.08 -5.55
C ILE A 200 -3.11 10.51 -6.77
N LEU A 201 -2.05 11.31 -6.57
CA LEU A 201 -1.17 11.77 -7.64
C LEU A 201 -0.47 10.59 -8.33
N GLN A 202 0.02 9.64 -7.54
CA GLN A 202 0.70 8.45 -8.04
C GLN A 202 -0.25 7.54 -8.84
N CYS A 203 -1.48 7.34 -8.36
CA CYS A 203 -2.50 6.60 -9.11
C CYS A 203 -2.80 7.26 -10.46
N LYS A 204 -2.96 8.59 -10.51
CA LYS A 204 -3.17 9.35 -11.76
C LYS A 204 -2.02 9.15 -12.75
N LEU A 205 -0.80 9.18 -12.24
CA LEU A 205 0.41 8.97 -13.04
C LEU A 205 0.48 7.54 -13.57
N GLU A 206 0.33 6.54 -12.71
CA GLU A 206 0.39 5.12 -13.08
C GLU A 206 -0.71 4.75 -14.08
N MET A 207 -1.93 5.26 -13.90
CA MET A 207 -3.03 5.03 -14.86
C MET A 207 -2.71 5.65 -16.23
N SER A 208 -2.17 6.86 -16.25
CA SER A 208 -1.79 7.53 -17.49
C SER A 208 -0.65 6.79 -18.20
N GLN A 209 0.37 6.35 -17.46
CA GLN A 209 1.48 5.56 -18.00
C GLN A 209 0.99 4.23 -18.56
N PHE A 210 0.13 3.51 -17.83
CA PHE A 210 -0.43 2.24 -18.28
C PHE A 210 -1.18 2.38 -19.61
N ILE A 211 -2.07 3.38 -19.72
CA ILE A 211 -2.81 3.67 -20.95
C ILE A 211 -1.87 4.03 -22.11
N THR A 212 -0.85 4.85 -21.86
CA THR A 212 0.15 5.22 -22.88
C THR A 212 0.90 3.98 -23.36
N THR A 213 1.41 3.14 -22.45
CA THR A 213 2.15 1.93 -22.81
C THR A 213 1.29 0.97 -23.64
N ILE A 214 0.05 0.69 -23.21
CA ILE A 214 -0.86 -0.17 -23.99
C ILE A 214 -1.11 0.42 -25.39
N SER A 215 -1.31 1.73 -25.49
CA SER A 215 -1.55 2.39 -26.77
C SER A 215 -0.34 2.30 -27.70
N GLU A 216 0.86 2.49 -27.17
CA GLU A 216 2.12 2.33 -27.90
C GLU A 216 2.32 0.89 -28.38
N ASP A 217 2.03 -0.10 -27.52
CA ASP A 217 2.14 -1.52 -27.86
C ASP A 217 1.15 -1.92 -28.97
N ILE A 218 -0.09 -1.43 -28.91
CA ILE A 218 -1.08 -1.61 -29.99
C ILE A 218 -0.55 -1.04 -31.30
N LEU A 219 -0.09 0.22 -31.30
CA LEU A 219 0.40 0.89 -32.52
C LEU A 219 1.62 0.19 -33.11
N SER A 220 2.54 -0.26 -32.24
CA SER A 220 3.74 -1.01 -32.62
C SER A 220 3.35 -2.33 -33.31
N MET A 221 2.48 -3.14 -32.69
CA MET A 221 2.04 -4.41 -33.28
C MET A 221 1.24 -4.22 -34.57
N GLN A 222 0.37 -3.20 -34.65
CA GLN A 222 -0.36 -2.88 -35.88
C GLN A 222 0.59 -2.45 -37.01
N HIS A 223 1.67 -1.74 -36.69
CA HIS A 223 2.71 -1.41 -37.66
C HIS A 223 3.45 -2.66 -38.15
N GLU A 224 3.84 -3.56 -37.25
CA GLU A 224 4.45 -4.84 -37.61
C GLU A 224 3.54 -5.66 -38.54
N ILE A 225 2.27 -5.83 -38.20
CA ILE A 225 1.27 -6.54 -39.03
C ILE A 225 1.19 -5.93 -40.44
N ARG A 226 1.15 -4.59 -40.55
CA ARG A 226 1.13 -3.90 -41.85
C ARG A 226 2.39 -4.16 -42.67
N ASN A 227 3.56 -4.21 -42.03
CA ASN A 227 4.82 -4.50 -42.72
C ASN A 227 4.80 -5.92 -43.31
N TYR A 228 4.31 -6.92 -42.57
CA TYR A 228 4.17 -8.27 -43.12
C TYR A 228 3.29 -8.29 -44.38
N ASN A 229 2.12 -7.62 -44.34
CA ASN A 229 1.22 -7.54 -45.49
C ASN A 229 1.83 -6.78 -46.69
N SER A 230 2.64 -5.74 -46.43
CA SER A 230 3.28 -4.94 -47.48
C SER A 230 4.41 -5.69 -48.18
N THR A 231 5.01 -6.67 -47.51
CA THR A 231 6.11 -7.47 -48.07
C THR A 231 5.59 -8.56 -49.02
N ASP A 232 4.36 -9.03 -48.81
CA ASP A 232 3.70 -10.07 -49.61
C ASP A 232 3.22 -9.56 -51.00
N GLU A 233 2.92 -8.26 -51.15
CA GLU A 233 2.52 -7.69 -52.44
C GLU A 233 3.68 -7.56 -53.46
N PHE A 234 4.95 -7.64 -53.01
CA PHE A 234 6.12 -7.44 -53.88
C PHE A 234 6.82 -8.74 -54.31
N SER A 235 6.39 -9.91 -53.83
CA SER A 235 6.99 -11.21 -54.18
C SER A 235 6.13 -12.04 -55.13
N PHE A 236 5.83 -11.51 -56.31
CA PHE A 236 5.40 -12.32 -57.45
C PHE A 236 6.54 -12.43 -58.49
N SER A 237 7.66 -13.03 -58.09
CA SER A 237 8.56 -13.68 -59.04
C SER A 237 8.81 -15.12 -58.58
N VAL A 238 8.15 -16.01 -59.29
CA VAL A 238 8.20 -17.46 -59.12
C VAL A 238 9.62 -17.93 -59.40
N SER A 239 10.36 -18.33 -58.38
CA SER A 239 11.11 -19.60 -58.38
C SER A 239 11.75 -19.89 -57.02
N ASN A 240 11.38 -21.04 -56.44
CA ASN A 240 12.10 -21.77 -55.39
C ASN A 240 12.25 -21.14 -53.99
N CYS A 241 11.14 -20.79 -53.33
CA CYS A 241 11.12 -20.73 -51.86
C CYS A 241 10.28 -21.87 -51.27
N PRO A 242 10.77 -22.57 -50.22
CA PRO A 242 10.05 -23.69 -49.62
C PRO A 242 8.80 -23.18 -48.90
N MET A 243 7.66 -23.84 -49.13
CA MET A 243 6.31 -23.59 -48.59
C MET A 243 6.17 -23.31 -47.07
N ASN A 244 7.24 -23.47 -46.28
CA ASN A 244 7.20 -23.32 -44.82
C ASN A 244 7.26 -21.86 -44.33
N ILE A 245 7.92 -20.95 -45.05
CA ILE A 245 8.11 -19.57 -44.56
C ILE A 245 6.78 -18.81 -44.47
N SER A 246 5.86 -19.03 -45.42
CA SER A 246 4.57 -18.31 -45.43
C SER A 246 3.63 -18.74 -44.30
N VAL A 247 3.64 -20.02 -43.89
CA VAL A 247 2.77 -20.52 -42.82
C VAL A 247 3.18 -19.98 -41.45
N PHE A 248 4.49 -19.86 -41.18
CA PHE A 248 5.00 -19.25 -39.96
C PHE A 248 4.72 -17.74 -39.88
N GLN A 249 4.87 -17.02 -41.01
CA GLN A 249 4.50 -15.60 -41.06
C GLN A 249 3.00 -15.41 -40.86
N GLN A 250 2.18 -16.26 -41.47
CA GLN A 250 0.73 -16.20 -41.33
C GLN A 250 0.28 -16.52 -39.90
N SER A 251 0.90 -17.50 -39.24
CA SER A 251 0.59 -17.80 -37.83
C SER A 251 1.05 -16.69 -36.88
N GLU A 252 2.20 -16.06 -37.16
CA GLU A 252 2.68 -14.90 -36.40
C GLU A 252 1.70 -13.71 -36.52
N ILE A 253 1.21 -13.42 -37.73
CA ILE A 253 0.17 -12.39 -37.94
C ILE A 253 -1.07 -12.71 -37.11
N VAL A 254 -1.57 -13.95 -37.13
CA VAL A 254 -2.76 -14.33 -36.34
C VAL A 254 -2.54 -14.11 -34.85
N ILE A 255 -1.38 -14.50 -34.31
CA ILE A 255 -1.04 -14.30 -32.89
C ILE A 255 -1.01 -12.81 -32.54
N LYS A 256 -0.31 -11.99 -33.35
CA LYS A 256 -0.25 -10.54 -33.14
C LYS A 256 -1.65 -9.89 -33.24
N MET A 257 -2.49 -10.33 -34.18
CA MET A 257 -3.87 -9.83 -34.29
C MET A 257 -4.73 -10.17 -33.07
N GLN A 258 -4.55 -11.36 -32.49
CA GLN A 258 -5.23 -11.74 -31.25
C GLN A 258 -4.75 -10.87 -30.08
N GLU A 259 -3.45 -10.62 -30.00
CA GLU A 259 -2.87 -9.79 -28.94
C GLU A 259 -3.29 -8.33 -29.05
N VAL A 260 -3.34 -7.76 -30.26
CA VAL A 260 -3.90 -6.42 -30.49
C VAL A 260 -5.33 -6.32 -29.97
N LYS A 261 -6.19 -7.31 -30.28
CA LYS A 261 -7.58 -7.32 -29.76
C LYS A 261 -7.62 -7.37 -28.23
N ARG A 262 -6.75 -8.16 -27.60
CA ARG A 262 -6.65 -8.23 -26.13
C ARG A 262 -6.25 -6.88 -25.54
N LEU A 263 -5.25 -6.22 -26.12
CA LEU A 263 -4.82 -4.89 -25.68
C LEU A 263 -5.88 -3.82 -25.93
N GLU A 264 -6.61 -3.87 -27.05
CA GLU A 264 -7.71 -2.95 -27.34
C GLU A 264 -8.83 -3.06 -26.29
N MET A 265 -9.18 -4.28 -25.87
CA MET A 265 -10.10 -4.50 -24.75
C MET A 265 -9.57 -3.90 -23.45
N LEU A 266 -8.30 -4.16 -23.12
CA LEU A 266 -7.66 -3.63 -21.92
C LEU A 266 -7.59 -2.10 -21.91
N LEU A 267 -7.32 -1.49 -23.07
CA LEU A 267 -7.31 -0.04 -23.26
C LEU A 267 -8.71 0.53 -23.07
N SER A 268 -9.74 -0.08 -23.64
CA SER A 268 -11.14 0.32 -23.47
C SER A 268 -11.54 0.31 -21.99
N ASP A 269 -11.24 -0.78 -21.28
CA ASP A 269 -11.53 -0.90 -19.84
C ASP A 269 -10.79 0.16 -19.02
N SER A 270 -9.52 0.41 -19.36
CA SER A 270 -8.69 1.41 -18.69
C SER A 270 -9.19 2.84 -18.92
N LEU A 271 -9.63 3.15 -20.15
CA LEU A 271 -10.21 4.45 -20.50
C LEU A 271 -11.54 4.68 -19.79
N ALA A 272 -12.39 3.65 -19.70
CA ALA A 272 -13.63 3.72 -18.93
C ALA A 272 -13.35 4.02 -17.44
N LEU A 273 -12.37 3.34 -16.84
CA LEU A 273 -12.00 3.57 -15.44
C LEU A 273 -11.24 4.89 -15.22
N LYS A 274 -10.63 5.46 -16.25
CA LYS A 274 -9.95 6.76 -16.16
C LYS A 274 -10.91 7.91 -15.84
N GLN A 275 -12.21 7.79 -16.17
CA GLN A 275 -13.18 8.86 -15.91
C GLN A 275 -13.25 9.22 -14.41
N TYR A 276 -13.16 8.22 -13.53
CA TYR A 276 -13.12 8.35 -12.07
C TYR A 276 -11.93 9.17 -11.54
N PHE A 277 -10.92 9.44 -12.38
CA PHE A 277 -9.73 10.20 -11.96
C PHE A 277 -9.92 11.73 -12.11
N TYR A 278 -10.91 12.15 -12.90
CA TYR A 278 -11.11 13.54 -13.31
C TYR A 278 -12.54 14.06 -13.10
N GLU A 279 -13.50 13.19 -12.84
CA GLU A 279 -14.86 13.60 -12.45
C GLU A 279 -14.88 13.97 -10.97
N GLU A 280 -15.28 15.22 -10.67
CA GLU A 280 -15.24 15.79 -9.31
C GLU A 280 -16.40 15.33 -8.41
N ASN A 281 -17.42 14.67 -8.98
CA ASN A 281 -18.63 14.24 -8.28
C ASN A 281 -18.88 12.75 -8.52
N LEU A 282 -18.22 11.89 -7.75
CA LEU A 282 -18.57 10.48 -7.66
C LEU A 282 -19.50 10.34 -6.45
N ASP A 283 -20.71 9.85 -6.66
CA ASP A 283 -21.65 9.57 -5.58
C ASP A 283 -21.14 8.36 -4.78
N ASP A 284 -21.27 8.38 -3.45
CA ASP A 284 -20.75 7.33 -2.55
C ASP A 284 -21.32 5.92 -2.89
N ASP A 285 -22.50 5.86 -3.51
CA ASP A 285 -23.16 4.62 -3.94
C ASP A 285 -22.48 3.97 -5.18
N ASP A 286 -21.68 4.73 -5.95
CA ASP A 286 -20.90 4.19 -7.08
C ASP A 286 -19.60 3.49 -6.63
N LEU A 287 -19.28 3.53 -5.33
CA LEU A 287 -18.04 3.01 -4.76
C LEU A 287 -18.10 1.54 -4.36
N VAL A 288 -19.21 0.84 -4.62
CA VAL A 288 -19.36 -0.58 -4.31
C VAL A 288 -18.66 -1.41 -5.38
N PHE A 289 -17.38 -1.70 -5.15
CA PHE A 289 -16.69 -2.73 -5.91
C PHE A 289 -16.99 -4.08 -5.28
N GLU A 290 -17.74 -4.93 -6.00
CA GLU A 290 -17.80 -6.36 -5.66
C GLU A 290 -16.36 -6.92 -5.57
N ASP A 291 -16.13 -7.62 -4.46
CA ASP A 291 -14.83 -8.14 -4.08
C ASP A 291 -14.52 -9.40 -4.89
N ASP A 292 -14.26 -9.25 -6.19
CA ASP A 292 -13.85 -10.37 -7.07
C ASP A 292 -12.45 -10.94 -6.72
N CYS A 293 -11.88 -10.62 -5.56
CA CYS A 293 -10.56 -11.13 -5.18
C CYS A 293 -10.59 -12.49 -4.45
N MET A 294 -11.74 -13.16 -4.39
CA MET A 294 -11.88 -14.49 -3.78
C MET A 294 -12.34 -15.62 -4.71
N ASP A 295 -12.52 -15.39 -6.01
CA ASP A 295 -12.84 -16.47 -6.94
C ASP A 295 -11.58 -17.16 -7.46
N ASP A 296 -11.16 -18.18 -6.71
CA ASP A 296 -10.63 -19.48 -7.18
C ASP A 296 -10.10 -20.36 -6.02
N TYR A 297 -10.62 -20.21 -4.80
CA TYR A 297 -10.49 -21.29 -3.81
C TYR A 297 -11.53 -22.36 -4.13
N ILE A 298 -11.04 -23.46 -4.68
CA ILE A 298 -11.79 -24.70 -4.93
C ILE A 298 -12.67 -25.04 -3.72
N ASP A 299 -13.97 -25.13 -4.00
CA ASP A 299 -15.03 -25.63 -3.12
C ASP A 299 -14.61 -26.94 -2.44
N GLY A 300 -14.61 -26.89 -1.11
CA GLY A 300 -14.37 -28.00 -0.23
C GLY A 300 -15.26 -27.91 1.00
N GLY A 301 -16.56 -27.64 0.80
CA GLY A 301 -17.66 -28.10 1.66
C GLY A 301 -17.75 -27.57 3.10
N GLY A 302 -18.90 -26.96 3.41
CA GLY A 302 -19.45 -26.94 4.76
C GLY A 302 -19.93 -25.59 5.25
N ASP A 303 -21.20 -25.28 4.96
CA ASP A 303 -22.23 -24.70 5.84
C ASP A 303 -21.87 -23.57 6.83
N GLY A 304 -22.67 -22.50 6.78
CA GLY A 304 -22.97 -21.67 7.96
C GLY A 304 -22.50 -20.21 7.90
N ASP A 305 -23.51 -19.33 7.85
CA ASP A 305 -23.53 -17.96 8.38
C ASP A 305 -22.83 -16.84 7.59
N LYS A 306 -23.69 -16.16 6.81
CA LYS A 306 -23.59 -14.74 6.50
C LYS A 306 -23.77 -13.98 7.80
N ASP A 307 -22.80 -13.16 8.16
CA ASP A 307 -22.90 -11.87 8.84
C ASP A 307 -21.52 -11.56 9.43
N ASP A 308 -20.81 -10.58 8.87
CA ASP A 308 -20.04 -9.60 9.64
C ASP A 308 -19.34 -8.64 8.66
N LEU A 309 -19.94 -7.46 8.55
CA LEU A 309 -19.25 -6.24 8.15
C LEU A 309 -18.00 -6.11 9.01
N CYS A 310 -16.88 -5.78 8.36
CA CYS A 310 -15.63 -5.42 9.01
C CYS A 310 -15.84 -4.17 9.90
N ASP A 311 -16.34 -4.39 11.12
CA ASP A 311 -16.15 -3.45 12.21
C ASP A 311 -14.65 -3.37 12.46
N GLU A 312 -14.10 -2.18 12.26
CA GLU A 312 -12.77 -1.82 12.71
C GLU A 312 -12.67 -2.17 14.20
N ILE A 313 -11.97 -3.26 14.53
CA ILE A 313 -11.59 -3.54 15.91
C ILE A 313 -10.65 -2.41 16.33
N GLU A 314 -11.23 -1.40 16.98
CA GLU A 314 -10.54 -0.57 17.96
C GLU A 314 -10.02 -1.51 19.04
N CYS A 315 -8.82 -2.05 18.84
CA CYS A 315 -8.05 -2.67 19.91
C CYS A 315 -7.65 -1.56 20.89
N SER A 316 -8.59 -1.22 21.76
CA SER A 316 -8.35 -0.77 23.12
C SER A 316 -7.32 -1.71 23.74
N SER A 317 -6.06 -1.30 23.77
CA SER A 317 -5.02 -1.99 24.54
C SER A 317 -5.19 -1.63 26.02
N ASP A 318 -6.30 -2.05 26.59
CA ASP A 318 -6.32 -2.45 28.00
C ASP A 318 -5.91 -3.91 27.98
N ASP A 319 -4.72 -4.19 28.49
CA ASP A 319 -4.49 -5.43 29.23
C ASP A 319 -3.22 -5.30 30.08
N GLU A 320 -3.48 -5.43 31.37
CA GLU A 320 -2.59 -5.89 32.41
C GLU A 320 -1.67 -7.02 31.91
N PHE A 321 -0.36 -6.81 32.00
CA PHE A 321 0.66 -7.67 32.62
C PHE A 321 2.06 -7.03 32.44
#